data_AF-A0A673L7Y1-F1
#
_entry.id   AF-A0A673L7Y1-F1
#
_cell.length_a   1.000
_cell.length_b   1.000
_cell.length_c   1.000
_cell.angle_alpha   90.00
_cell.angle_beta   90.00
_cell.angle_gamma   90.00
#
_symmetry.space_group_name_H-M   'P 1'
#
loop_
_entity.id
_entity.type
_entity.pdbx_description
1 polymer ?
#
loop_
_entity_poly.entity_id
_entity_poly.type
_entity_poly.pdbx_seq_one_letter_code
_entity_poly.pdbx_strand_id
1 'polypeptide(L)'
;RKSKKGKKRRIFFALLQDDHKLTLDELSRKYGTDLNKGLSERDGPNSLTPPPTTPEWTLLWFGAFLCFTAYGIQAASEEESANDNLYLGLVLAFVVIIMESFRNLVPQQALVVRDGEKKVIHAEEVVVGDLVEVKGGDRIPADLGIISSQGCKVDNSSLTGESEPQTRTPDFSHDNPLETKNIAFFSTNCSTISVQWIISVSRPLKSINPGHMLLCLSRK
;
A
#
# COMPACT_ATOMS: atom_id res chain seq x y z
N ARG A 1 4.02 -0.26 -23.40
CA ARG A 1 4.12 0.01 -21.92
C ARG A 1 2.76 0.17 -21.21
N LYS A 2 1.68 0.65 -21.84
CA LYS A 2 0.31 0.75 -21.23
C LYS A 2 -0.35 -0.61 -20.89
N SER A 3 -0.08 -1.68 -21.66
CA SER A 3 -0.71 -3.01 -21.49
C SER A 3 -0.30 -3.76 -20.20
N LYS A 4 0.94 -3.59 -19.70
CA LYS A 4 1.40 -4.27 -18.47
C LYS A 4 0.72 -3.75 -17.20
N LYS A 5 0.36 -2.46 -17.12
CA LYS A 5 -0.39 -1.88 -15.98
C LYS A 5 -1.82 -2.44 -15.92
N GLY A 6 -2.50 -2.57 -17.07
CA GLY A 6 -3.83 -3.16 -17.16
C GLY A 6 -3.88 -4.65 -16.81
N LYS A 7 -2.84 -5.41 -17.21
CA LYS A 7 -2.73 -6.84 -16.86
C LYS A 7 -2.41 -7.06 -15.38
N LYS A 8 -1.58 -6.21 -14.76
CA LYS A 8 -1.33 -6.19 -13.30
C LYS A 8 -2.63 -5.92 -12.50
N ARG A 9 -3.45 -4.98 -12.98
CA ARG A 9 -4.76 -4.63 -12.38
C ARG A 9 -5.77 -5.80 -12.45
N ARG A 10 -5.83 -6.53 -13.57
CA ARG A 10 -6.67 -7.74 -13.71
C ARG A 10 -6.32 -8.88 -12.76
N ILE A 11 -5.07 -8.99 -12.33
CA ILE A 11 -4.58 -10.08 -11.45
C ILE A 11 -4.81 -9.73 -9.98
N PHE A 12 -4.70 -8.45 -9.62
CA PHE A 12 -5.04 -7.96 -8.28
C PHE A 12 -6.50 -8.21 -7.92
N PHE A 13 -7.37 -8.17 -8.94
CA PHE A 13 -8.79 -8.49 -8.89
C PHE A 13 -9.12 -9.95 -8.56
N ALA A 14 -8.18 -10.89 -8.75
CA ALA A 14 -8.44 -12.32 -8.62
C ALA A 14 -8.44 -12.83 -7.17
N LEU A 15 -8.00 -12.04 -6.19
CA LEU A 15 -8.01 -12.41 -4.77
C LEU A 15 -9.26 -11.92 -4.02
N LEU A 16 -10.03 -11.02 -4.62
CA LEU A 16 -11.30 -10.48 -4.10
C LEU A 16 -12.52 -11.23 -4.63
N GLN A 17 -12.32 -12.33 -5.36
CA GLN A 17 -13.23 -12.67 -6.45
C GLN A 17 -14.67 -13.02 -6.02
N ASP A 18 -14.92 -13.36 -4.75
CA ASP A 18 -16.27 -13.58 -4.22
C ASP A 18 -16.49 -13.09 -2.76
N ASP A 19 -15.53 -12.40 -2.14
CA ASP A 19 -15.61 -12.07 -0.70
C ASP A 19 -16.69 -11.02 -0.40
N HIS A 20 -16.99 -10.17 -1.37
CA HIS A 20 -18.08 -9.19 -1.32
C HIS A 20 -19.47 -9.81 -1.49
N LYS A 21 -19.57 -11.08 -1.85
CA LYS A 21 -20.85 -11.82 -1.94
C LYS A 21 -21.22 -12.48 -0.63
N LEU A 22 -20.27 -12.62 0.29
CA LEU A 22 -20.46 -13.25 1.58
C LEU A 22 -21.24 -12.33 2.51
N THR A 23 -22.07 -12.94 3.35
CA THR A 23 -22.74 -12.23 4.44
C THR A 23 -21.74 -11.84 5.53
N LEU A 24 -22.10 -10.85 6.37
CA LEU A 24 -21.22 -10.38 7.45
C LEU A 24 -20.78 -11.51 8.40
N ASP A 25 -21.67 -12.47 8.67
CA ASP A 25 -21.39 -13.62 9.53
C ASP A 25 -20.41 -14.61 8.88
N GLU A 26 -20.53 -14.83 7.57
CA GLU A 26 -19.60 -15.68 6.80
C GLU A 26 -18.21 -15.02 6.70
N LEU A 27 -18.19 -13.69 6.55
CA LEU A 27 -16.97 -12.88 6.52
C LEU A 27 -16.24 -12.95 7.88
N SER A 28 -16.98 -12.77 8.98
CA SER A 28 -16.46 -12.90 10.35
C SER A 28 -15.87 -14.30 10.60
N ARG A 29 -16.56 -15.36 10.16
CA ARG A 29 -16.05 -16.75 10.27
C ARG A 29 -14.82 -16.99 9.40
N LYS A 30 -14.81 -16.47 8.17
CA LYS A 30 -13.70 -16.66 7.22
C LYS A 30 -12.40 -16.03 7.72
N TYR A 31 -12.48 -14.85 8.31
CA TYR A 31 -11.31 -14.11 8.81
C TYR A 31 -11.10 -14.25 10.32
N GLY A 32 -11.93 -15.01 11.03
CA GLY A 32 -11.83 -15.20 12.48
C GLY A 32 -11.90 -13.88 13.27
N THR A 33 -12.64 -12.90 12.76
CA THR A 33 -12.68 -11.53 13.30
C THR A 33 -14.03 -11.25 13.94
N ASP A 34 -14.01 -10.68 15.16
CA ASP A 34 -15.22 -10.16 15.80
C ASP A 34 -15.61 -8.82 15.18
N LEU A 35 -16.84 -8.69 14.69
CA LEU A 35 -17.33 -7.45 14.05
C LEU A 35 -17.39 -6.24 14.99
N ASN A 36 -17.37 -6.47 16.31
CA ASN A 36 -17.43 -5.41 17.33
C ASN A 36 -16.10 -5.19 18.05
N LYS A 37 -15.32 -6.25 18.28
CA LYS A 37 -14.05 -6.18 19.02
C LYS A 37 -12.83 -6.12 18.11
N GLY A 38 -13.01 -6.40 16.81
CA GLY A 38 -11.91 -6.51 15.87
C GLY A 38 -11.05 -7.73 16.12
N LEU A 39 -9.85 -7.71 15.55
CA LEU A 39 -8.88 -8.80 15.67
C LEU A 39 -8.12 -8.69 17.00
N SER A 40 -7.75 -9.82 17.61
CA SER A 40 -6.90 -9.81 18.81
C SER A 40 -5.43 -9.63 18.44
N GLU A 41 -4.66 -8.93 19.26
CA GLU A 41 -3.24 -8.58 19.03
C GLU A 41 -2.27 -9.80 18.98
N ARG A 42 -2.78 -11.03 19.07
CA ARG A 42 -2.02 -12.29 19.08
C ARG A 42 -1.40 -12.68 17.75
N ASP A 43 -1.92 -12.18 16.63
CA ASP A 43 -1.27 -12.37 15.34
C ASP A 43 -0.18 -11.30 15.21
N GLY A 44 1.07 -11.70 15.52
CA GLY A 44 2.24 -10.83 15.47
C GLY A 44 2.31 -10.02 14.17
N PRO A 45 3.08 -8.91 14.14
CA PRO A 45 3.06 -7.94 13.04
C PRO A 45 3.15 -8.68 11.72
N ASN A 46 2.06 -8.65 10.95
CA ASN A 46 1.94 -9.41 9.72
C ASN A 46 2.68 -8.66 8.60
N SER A 47 3.95 -8.41 8.85
CA SER A 47 4.99 -8.10 7.89
C SER A 47 5.38 -9.43 7.27
N LEU A 48 4.79 -9.77 6.13
CA LEU A 48 5.57 -10.57 5.19
C LEU A 48 6.80 -9.72 4.93
N THR A 49 7.97 -10.24 5.32
CA THR A 49 9.26 -9.61 5.09
C THR A 49 9.21 -9.07 3.67
N PRO A 50 9.24 -7.74 3.47
CA PRO A 50 9.19 -7.22 2.12
C PRO A 50 10.25 -7.97 1.32
N PRO A 51 9.98 -8.35 0.06
CA PRO A 51 11.03 -8.88 -0.80
C PRO A 51 12.26 -8.01 -0.58
N PRO A 52 13.47 -8.57 -0.41
CA PRO A 52 14.66 -7.75 -0.34
C PRO A 52 14.69 -6.94 -1.63
N THR A 53 14.22 -5.70 -1.54
CA THR A 53 14.41 -4.72 -2.57
C THR A 53 15.89 -4.46 -2.45
N THR A 54 16.69 -4.98 -3.37
CA THR A 54 18.01 -4.43 -3.59
C THR A 54 17.79 -2.92 -3.69
N PRO A 55 18.34 -2.11 -2.78
CA PRO A 55 18.13 -0.68 -2.87
C PRO A 55 18.68 -0.27 -4.23
N GLU A 56 17.84 0.24 -5.13
CA GLU A 56 18.31 0.72 -6.44
C GLU A 56 19.42 1.79 -6.27
N TRP A 57 19.53 2.35 -5.07
CA TRP A 57 20.43 3.39 -4.64
C TRP A 57 21.75 2.82 -4.08
N THR A 58 21.86 1.52 -3.83
CA THR A 58 23.17 0.88 -3.51
C THR A 58 24.12 0.99 -4.69
N LEU A 59 23.59 0.89 -5.93
CA LEU A 59 24.36 1.12 -7.15
C LEU A 59 24.81 2.58 -7.26
N LEU A 60 23.96 3.52 -6.84
CA LEU A 60 24.28 4.96 -6.83
C LEU A 60 25.31 5.32 -5.76
N TRP A 61 25.24 4.73 -4.57
CA TRP A 61 26.26 4.85 -3.53
C TRP A 61 27.62 4.32 -4.01
N PHE A 62 27.61 3.18 -4.71
CA PHE A 62 28.83 2.63 -5.32
C PHE A 62 29.39 3.55 -6.41
N GLY A 63 28.53 4.19 -7.20
CA GLY A 63 28.91 5.19 -8.21
C GLY A 63 29.50 6.46 -7.59
N ALA A 64 28.89 7.00 -6.53
CA ALA A 64 29.42 8.15 -5.80
C ALA A 64 30.79 7.84 -5.18
N PHE A 65 30.93 6.66 -4.57
CA PHE A 65 32.20 6.17 -4.01
C PHE A 65 33.29 6.06 -5.09
N LEU A 66 32.98 5.48 -6.25
CA LEU A 66 33.89 5.40 -7.40
C LEU A 66 34.36 6.79 -7.87
N CYS A 67 33.49 7.79 -7.90
CA CYS A 67 33.85 9.16 -8.29
C CYS A 67 34.85 9.79 -7.30
N PHE A 68 34.64 9.62 -5.99
CA PHE A 68 35.57 10.09 -4.97
C PHE A 68 36.92 9.35 -5.01
N THR A 69 36.89 8.04 -5.27
CA THR A 69 38.11 7.22 -5.38
C THR A 69 38.92 7.62 -6.62
N ALA A 70 38.25 7.86 -7.76
CA ALA A 70 38.88 8.33 -9.00
C ALA A 70 39.51 9.72 -8.83
N TYR A 71 38.83 10.65 -8.16
CA TYR A 71 39.39 11.95 -7.80
C TYR A 71 40.63 11.81 -6.90
N GLY A 72 40.58 10.92 -5.90
CA GLY A 72 41.72 10.66 -5.01
C GLY A 72 42.95 10.13 -5.74
N ILE A 73 42.77 9.27 -6.75
CA ILE A 73 43.87 8.75 -7.58
C ILE A 73 44.44 9.84 -8.49
N GLN A 74 43.59 10.66 -9.14
CA GLN A 74 44.03 11.80 -9.96
C GLN A 74 44.82 12.82 -9.14
N ALA A 75 44.34 13.16 -7.94
CA ALA A 75 45.01 14.11 -7.06
C ALA A 75 46.40 13.63 -6.58
N ALA A 76 46.60 12.31 -6.47
CA ALA A 76 47.89 11.72 -6.09
C ALA A 76 48.87 11.57 -7.26
N SER A 77 48.41 11.70 -8.51
CA SER A 77 49.19 11.41 -9.72
C SER A 77 49.73 12.66 -10.44
N GLU A 78 49.59 13.87 -9.85
CA GLU A 78 50.06 15.17 -10.38
C GLU A 78 49.61 15.53 -11.82
N GLU A 79 48.62 14.83 -12.39
CA GLU A 79 47.91 15.28 -13.58
C GLU A 79 46.88 16.36 -13.17
N GLU A 80 46.85 17.47 -13.93
CA GLU A 80 45.99 18.65 -13.72
C GLU A 80 44.58 18.25 -13.24
N SER A 81 44.29 18.49 -11.96
CA SER A 81 43.13 17.90 -11.30
C SER A 81 41.83 18.54 -11.79
N ALA A 82 41.11 17.86 -12.67
CA ALA A 82 39.76 18.24 -13.06
C ALA A 82 38.80 18.03 -11.86
N ASN A 83 38.34 19.12 -11.25
CA ASN A 83 37.39 19.10 -10.13
C ASN A 83 36.03 18.48 -10.48
N ASP A 84 35.79 18.14 -11.75
CA ASP A 84 34.55 17.57 -12.28
C ASP A 84 34.14 16.28 -11.57
N ASN A 85 35.10 15.40 -11.26
CA ASN A 85 34.83 14.14 -10.55
C ASN A 85 34.37 14.36 -9.09
N LEU A 86 34.88 15.41 -8.45
CA LEU A 86 34.49 15.81 -7.10
C LEU A 86 33.06 16.38 -7.09
N TYR A 87 32.76 17.29 -8.03
CA TYR A 87 31.42 17.84 -8.18
C TYR A 87 30.39 16.77 -8.53
N LEU A 88 30.73 15.84 -9.44
CA LEU A 88 29.86 14.72 -9.81
C LEU A 88 29.56 13.80 -8.61
N GLY A 89 30.58 13.46 -7.82
CA GLY A 89 30.43 12.66 -6.60
C GLY A 89 29.51 13.33 -5.55
N LEU A 90 29.68 14.64 -5.36
CA LEU A 90 28.87 15.41 -4.41
C LEU A 90 27.40 15.52 -4.85
N VAL A 91 27.15 15.77 -6.14
CA VAL A 91 25.79 15.79 -6.71
C VAL A 91 25.10 14.44 -6.57
N LEU A 92 25.80 13.34 -6.89
CA LEU A 92 25.25 11.99 -6.75
C LEU A 92 24.90 11.67 -5.29
N ALA A 93 25.79 11.99 -4.34
CA ALA A 93 25.53 11.78 -2.92
C ALA A 93 24.29 12.57 -2.45
N PHE A 94 24.15 13.82 -2.88
CA PHE A 94 23.00 14.67 -2.53
C PHE A 94 21.67 14.12 -3.07
N VAL A 95 21.65 13.65 -4.32
CA VAL A 95 20.46 13.04 -4.93
C VAL A 95 20.02 11.79 -4.16
N VAL A 96 20.97 10.95 -3.73
CA VAL A 96 20.67 9.73 -2.98
C VAL A 96 20.05 10.04 -1.63
N ILE A 97 20.64 10.98 -0.87
CA ILE A 97 20.11 11.43 0.44
C ILE A 97 18.69 11.98 0.30
N ILE A 98 18.45 12.79 -0.74
CA ILE A 98 17.13 13.34 -1.03
C ILE A 98 16.11 12.23 -1.30
N MET A 99 16.42 11.28 -2.18
CA MET A 99 15.52 10.19 -2.54
C MET A 99 15.13 9.31 -1.33
N GLU A 100 16.05 9.15 -0.39
CA GLU A 100 15.83 8.41 0.85
C GLU A 100 14.92 9.20 1.81
N SER A 101 15.17 10.51 1.96
CA SER A 101 14.36 11.39 2.82
C SER A 101 12.91 11.55 2.32
N PHE A 102 12.70 11.67 1.00
CA PHE A 102 11.36 11.80 0.42
C PHE A 102 10.45 10.58 0.64
N ARG A 103 11.02 9.38 0.86
CA ARG A 103 10.21 8.17 1.14
C ARG A 103 9.56 8.18 2.52
N ASN A 104 10.14 8.89 3.48
CA ASN A 104 9.70 8.86 4.89
C ASN A 104 8.68 9.95 5.25
N LEU A 105 8.36 10.85 4.31
CA LEU A 105 7.62 12.08 4.64
C LEU A 105 6.10 11.96 4.65
N VAL A 106 5.50 10.83 4.30
CA VAL A 106 4.05 10.63 4.47
C VAL A 106 3.72 9.19 4.87
N PRO A 107 3.97 8.79 6.13
CA PRO A 107 3.41 7.55 6.63
C PRO A 107 1.89 7.69 6.65
N GLN A 108 1.21 6.94 5.80
CA GLN A 108 -0.24 6.82 5.86
C GLN A 108 -0.58 6.05 7.14
N GLN A 109 -1.36 6.66 8.03
CA GLN A 109 -1.85 6.03 9.25
C GLN A 109 -3.25 5.48 9.01
N ALA A 110 -3.62 4.45 9.75
CA ALA A 110 -4.95 3.86 9.75
C ALA A 110 -5.46 3.74 11.19
N LEU A 111 -6.72 4.07 11.41
CA LEU A 111 -7.41 3.82 12.68
C LEU A 111 -8.00 2.41 12.61
N VAL A 112 -7.52 1.50 13.45
CA VAL A 112 -8.01 0.13 13.55
C VAL A 112 -8.60 -0.15 14.91
N VAL A 113 -9.43 -1.17 15.00
CA VAL A 113 -9.96 -1.68 16.26
C VAL A 113 -9.45 -3.08 16.50
N ARG A 114 -8.74 -3.24 17.60
CA ARG A 114 -8.18 -4.51 18.06
C ARG A 114 -8.48 -4.66 19.55
N ASP A 115 -8.92 -5.85 19.95
CA ASP A 115 -9.35 -6.16 21.32
C ASP A 115 -10.43 -5.18 21.88
N GLY A 116 -11.24 -4.58 21.01
CA GLY A 116 -12.27 -3.60 21.34
C GLY A 116 -11.78 -2.16 21.53
N GLU A 117 -10.48 -1.91 21.36
CA GLU A 117 -9.87 -0.58 21.50
C GLU A 117 -9.47 0.00 20.15
N LYS A 118 -9.69 1.31 19.98
CA LYS A 118 -9.26 2.05 18.79
C LYS A 118 -7.78 2.39 18.89
N LYS A 119 -6.97 1.86 17.96
CA LYS A 119 -5.53 2.08 17.87
C LYS A 119 -5.19 2.71 16.52
N VAL A 120 -4.30 3.71 16.53
CA VAL A 120 -3.73 4.27 15.30
C VAL A 120 -2.46 3.50 14.98
N ILE A 121 -2.45 2.80 13.85
CA ILE A 121 -1.30 2.03 13.38
C ILE A 121 -0.83 2.55 12.02
N HIS A 122 0.38 2.18 11.62
CA HIS A 122 0.83 2.47 10.26
C HIS A 122 -0.01 1.66 9.27
N ALA A 123 -0.36 2.24 8.11
CA ALA A 123 -1.11 1.53 7.09
C ALA A 123 -0.40 0.22 6.68
N GLU A 124 0.94 0.19 6.73
CA GLU A 124 1.77 -0.99 6.45
C GLU A 124 1.59 -2.15 7.45
N GLU A 125 1.07 -1.87 8.65
CA GLU A 125 0.83 -2.84 9.73
C GLU A 125 -0.62 -3.38 9.72
N VAL A 126 -1.46 -2.91 8.78
CA VAL A 126 -2.85 -3.38 8.61
C VAL A 126 -2.83 -4.79 8.00
N VAL A 127 -3.55 -5.70 8.64
CA VAL A 127 -3.60 -7.12 8.30
C VAL A 127 -4.99 -7.51 7.79
N VAL A 128 -5.09 -8.65 7.09
CA VAL A 128 -6.40 -9.19 6.67
C VAL A 128 -7.18 -9.58 7.93
N GLY A 129 -8.44 -9.17 8.02
CA GLY A 129 -9.28 -9.32 9.22
C GLY A 129 -9.27 -8.11 10.16
N ASP A 130 -8.39 -7.12 9.96
CA ASP A 130 -8.46 -5.90 10.79
C ASP A 130 -9.77 -5.16 10.58
N LEU A 131 -10.33 -4.67 11.68
CA LEU A 131 -11.48 -3.77 11.67
C LEU A 131 -10.98 -2.33 11.57
N VAL A 132 -11.15 -1.70 10.41
CA VAL A 132 -10.64 -0.36 10.11
C VAL A 132 -11.76 0.66 10.21
N GLU A 133 -11.51 1.75 10.93
CA GLU A 133 -12.34 2.94 10.97
C GLU A 133 -11.79 3.99 9.98
N VAL A 134 -12.61 4.39 9.01
CA VAL A 134 -12.24 5.42 8.03
C VAL A 134 -13.12 6.64 8.25
N LYS A 135 -12.52 7.84 8.29
CA LYS A 135 -13.24 9.11 8.37
C LYS A 135 -13.19 9.87 7.03
N GLY A 136 -14.06 10.87 6.89
CA GLY A 136 -14.03 11.76 5.73
C GLY A 136 -12.73 12.55 5.67
N GLY A 137 -12.05 12.49 4.53
CA GLY A 137 -10.70 13.03 4.31
C GLY A 137 -9.60 11.98 4.34
N ASP A 138 -9.86 10.80 4.91
CA ASP A 138 -8.86 9.74 5.00
C ASP A 138 -8.68 9.00 3.69
N ARG A 139 -7.44 8.58 3.43
CA ARG A 139 -7.11 7.69 2.33
C ARG A 139 -7.28 6.24 2.78
N ILE A 140 -7.93 5.45 1.94
CA ILE A 140 -8.18 4.03 2.21
C ILE A 140 -6.84 3.26 2.30
N PRO A 141 -6.52 2.61 3.44
CA PRO A 141 -5.20 1.99 3.70
C PRO A 141 -4.98 0.61 3.08
N ALA A 142 -6.06 -0.12 2.75
CA ALA A 142 -6.02 -1.45 2.14
C ALA A 142 -7.28 -1.69 1.28
N ASP A 143 -7.47 -2.86 0.67
CA ASP A 143 -8.80 -3.18 0.11
C ASP A 143 -9.72 -3.68 1.20
N LEU A 144 -10.92 -3.13 1.22
CA LEU A 144 -11.71 -2.93 2.41
C LEU A 144 -13.17 -3.37 2.13
N GLY A 145 -13.69 -4.34 2.88
CA GLY A 145 -15.07 -4.81 2.80
C GLY A 145 -15.97 -4.07 3.80
N ILE A 146 -16.95 -3.33 3.30
CA ILE A 146 -17.78 -2.42 4.10
C ILE A 146 -18.78 -3.22 4.95
N ILE A 147 -18.70 -3.08 6.28
CA ILE A 147 -19.63 -3.75 7.20
C ILE A 147 -20.69 -2.82 7.77
N SER A 148 -20.39 -1.53 7.93
CA SER A 148 -21.37 -0.53 8.40
C SER A 148 -21.01 0.86 7.92
N SER A 149 -21.96 1.54 7.27
CA SER A 149 -21.76 2.85 6.64
C SER A 149 -22.83 3.86 6.96
N GLN A 150 -22.43 5.11 7.19
CA GLN A 150 -23.34 6.26 7.34
C GLN A 150 -22.97 7.36 6.35
N GLY A 151 -23.60 7.36 5.16
CA GLY A 151 -23.33 8.38 4.15
C GLY A 151 -21.91 8.33 3.57
N CYS A 152 -21.27 7.16 3.58
CA CYS A 152 -19.92 6.98 3.06
C CYS A 152 -19.89 7.18 1.54
N LYS A 153 -18.98 8.05 1.08
CA LYS A 153 -18.71 8.29 -0.33
C LYS A 153 -17.22 8.22 -0.58
N VAL A 154 -16.84 7.56 -1.66
CA VAL A 154 -15.44 7.33 -2.03
C VAL A 154 -15.18 7.88 -3.43
N ASP A 155 -14.06 8.57 -3.57
CA ASP A 155 -13.56 9.03 -4.87
C ASP A 155 -12.73 7.92 -5.55
N ASN A 156 -13.29 7.36 -6.61
CA ASN A 156 -12.66 6.32 -7.41
C ASN A 156 -11.91 6.86 -8.64
N SER A 157 -11.72 8.19 -8.76
CA SER A 157 -11.03 8.82 -9.89
C SER A 157 -9.66 8.21 -10.18
N SER A 158 -8.94 7.80 -9.13
CA SER A 158 -7.65 7.12 -9.24
C SER A 158 -7.72 5.71 -9.86
N LEU A 159 -8.86 5.03 -9.75
CA LEU A 159 -9.06 3.64 -10.18
C LEU A 159 -9.79 3.56 -11.52
N THR A 160 -10.97 4.17 -11.62
CA THR A 160 -11.87 4.11 -12.79
C THR A 160 -11.73 5.32 -13.71
N GLY A 161 -11.25 6.46 -13.19
CA GLY A 161 -11.22 7.73 -13.90
C GLY A 161 -12.52 8.52 -13.81
N GLU A 162 -13.51 8.01 -13.06
CA GLU A 162 -14.76 8.73 -12.77
C GLU A 162 -14.52 9.70 -11.62
N SER A 163 -14.80 10.98 -11.84
CA SER A 163 -14.61 12.05 -10.85
C SER A 163 -15.79 12.23 -9.89
N GLU A 164 -16.91 11.52 -10.11
CA GLU A 164 -18.06 11.60 -9.24
C GLU A 164 -17.88 10.68 -8.01
N PRO A 165 -18.09 11.19 -6.78
CA PRO A 165 -18.01 10.36 -5.58
C PRO A 165 -19.07 9.26 -5.58
N GLN A 166 -18.64 8.01 -5.42
CA GLN A 166 -19.52 6.86 -5.40
C GLN A 166 -19.92 6.51 -3.96
N THR A 167 -21.23 6.33 -3.73
CA THR A 167 -21.77 5.93 -2.42
C THR A 167 -21.44 4.47 -2.11
N ARG A 168 -21.07 4.23 -0.86
CA ARG A 168 -20.67 2.94 -0.32
C ARG A 168 -21.68 2.45 0.71
N THR A 169 -22.07 1.18 0.61
CA THR A 169 -23.11 0.52 1.44
C THR A 169 -22.69 -0.90 1.76
N PRO A 170 -23.07 -1.47 2.92
CA PRO A 170 -22.66 -2.83 3.31
C PRO A 170 -23.31 -3.91 2.45
N ASP A 171 -24.47 -3.62 1.87
CA ASP A 171 -25.20 -4.58 1.05
C ASP A 171 -24.50 -4.82 -0.29
N PHE A 172 -24.43 -6.09 -0.67
CA PHE A 172 -23.98 -6.51 -1.99
C PHE A 172 -24.89 -5.92 -3.09
N SER A 173 -24.29 -5.28 -4.09
CA SER A 173 -25.06 -4.62 -5.15
C SER A 173 -24.77 -5.12 -6.56
N HIS A 174 -23.58 -5.66 -6.83
CA HIS A 174 -23.19 -6.12 -8.17
C HIS A 174 -22.14 -7.23 -8.11
N ASP A 175 -22.23 -8.21 -9.01
CA ASP A 175 -21.23 -9.27 -9.15
C ASP A 175 -19.82 -8.75 -9.43
N ASN A 176 -19.66 -7.66 -10.18
CA ASN A 176 -18.37 -7.08 -10.49
C ASN A 176 -17.85 -6.30 -9.27
N PRO A 177 -16.70 -6.69 -8.68
CA PRO A 177 -16.17 -6.00 -7.52
C PRO A 177 -15.87 -4.50 -7.76
N LEU A 178 -15.64 -4.05 -9.01
CA LEU A 178 -15.38 -2.63 -9.30
C LEU A 178 -16.62 -1.76 -9.11
N GLU A 179 -17.79 -2.35 -9.33
CA GLU A 179 -19.08 -1.66 -9.38
C GLU A 179 -19.90 -1.88 -8.11
N THR A 180 -19.53 -2.89 -7.30
CA THR A 180 -20.21 -3.12 -6.03
C THR A 180 -19.95 -1.99 -5.04
N LYS A 181 -20.97 -1.66 -4.25
CA LYS A 181 -20.94 -0.59 -3.26
C LYS A 181 -20.33 -1.01 -1.93
N ASN A 182 -20.19 -2.31 -1.69
CA ASN A 182 -19.69 -2.87 -0.43
C ASN A 182 -18.18 -3.15 -0.39
N ILE A 183 -17.43 -2.61 -1.35
CA ILE A 183 -15.96 -2.62 -1.33
C ILE A 183 -15.43 -1.18 -1.39
N ALA A 184 -14.38 -0.89 -0.65
CA ALA A 184 -13.53 0.28 -0.83
C ALA A 184 -12.13 -0.18 -1.24
N PHE A 185 -11.49 0.57 -2.14
CA PHE A 185 -10.24 0.15 -2.76
C PHE A 185 -9.05 0.89 -2.19
N PHE A 186 -7.89 0.23 -2.14
CA PHE A 186 -6.65 0.89 -1.78
C PHE A 186 -6.40 2.11 -2.69
N SER A 187 -5.89 3.19 -2.11
CA SER A 187 -5.56 4.44 -2.80
C SER A 187 -6.74 5.32 -3.22
N THR A 188 -7.99 4.98 -2.88
CA THR A 188 -9.12 5.92 -3.01
C THR A 188 -9.26 6.80 -1.77
N ASN A 189 -9.94 7.93 -1.88
CA ASN A 189 -10.16 8.86 -0.77
C ASN A 189 -11.63 8.81 -0.31
N CYS A 190 -11.85 8.82 1.00
CA CYS A 190 -13.19 8.99 1.57
C CYS A 190 -13.53 10.49 1.58
N SER A 191 -14.63 10.90 0.95
CA SER A 191 -14.95 12.32 0.76
C SER A 191 -15.92 12.88 1.80
N THR A 192 -16.67 12.03 2.53
CA THR A 192 -17.75 12.47 3.44
C THR A 192 -17.50 11.99 4.87
N ILE A 193 -17.93 12.79 5.86
CA ILE A 193 -17.88 12.46 7.29
C ILE A 193 -18.76 11.24 7.55
N SER A 194 -18.14 10.08 7.60
CA SER A 194 -18.78 8.81 7.94
C SER A 194 -17.85 8.06 8.86
N VAL A 195 -18.36 7.51 9.96
CA VAL A 195 -17.63 6.51 10.76
C VAL A 195 -17.95 5.18 10.10
N GLN A 196 -16.95 4.64 9.44
CA GLN A 196 -17.12 3.47 8.62
C GLN A 196 -16.37 2.31 9.25
N TRP A 197 -17.07 1.23 9.55
CA TRP A 197 -16.43 -0.02 9.95
C TRP A 197 -16.20 -0.87 8.71
N ILE A 198 -14.99 -1.36 8.54
CA ILE A 198 -14.59 -2.14 7.37
C ILE A 198 -13.69 -3.28 7.82
N ILE A 199 -13.89 -4.48 7.29
CA ILE A 199 -12.89 -5.54 7.40
C ILE A 199 -11.83 -5.40 6.29
N SER A 200 -10.57 -5.48 6.66
CA SER A 200 -9.47 -5.56 5.71
C SER A 200 -9.48 -6.91 5.00
N VAL A 201 -9.64 -6.91 3.68
CA VAL A 201 -9.74 -8.12 2.84
C VAL A 201 -8.39 -8.44 2.17
N SER A 202 -7.50 -7.45 2.10
CA SER A 202 -6.21 -7.51 1.42
C SER A 202 -5.16 -6.72 2.20
N ARG A 203 -3.88 -7.03 2.02
CA ARG A 203 -2.79 -6.22 2.61
C ARG A 203 -2.47 -4.99 1.74
N PRO A 204 -1.97 -3.91 2.34
CA PRO A 204 -1.49 -2.75 1.59
C PRO A 204 -0.41 -3.16 0.56
N LEU A 205 -0.51 -2.58 -0.64
CA LEU A 205 0.27 -2.97 -1.83
C LEU A 205 1.80 -2.95 -1.69
N LYS A 206 2.38 -2.31 -0.67
CA LYS A 206 3.83 -2.36 -0.40
C LYS A 206 4.32 -3.74 0.07
N SER A 207 3.42 -4.58 0.61
CA SER A 207 3.77 -5.90 1.19
C SER A 207 3.76 -7.05 0.18
N ILE A 208 3.24 -6.85 -1.04
CA ILE A 208 3.07 -7.95 -2.01
C ILE A 208 4.36 -8.18 -2.80
N ASN A 209 5.05 -9.26 -2.42
CA ASN A 209 6.27 -9.75 -3.03
C ASN A 209 6.04 -10.16 -4.52
N PRO A 210 6.87 -9.73 -5.49
CA PRO A 210 6.74 -10.18 -6.88
C PRO A 210 6.96 -11.69 -7.05
N GLY A 211 7.58 -12.37 -6.08
CA GLY A 211 7.68 -13.84 -6.05
C GLY A 211 6.36 -14.54 -5.71
N HIS A 212 5.55 -13.97 -4.81
CA HIS A 212 4.20 -14.48 -4.51
C HIS A 212 3.23 -14.24 -5.69
N MET A 213 3.49 -13.16 -6.46
CA MET A 213 2.87 -12.92 -7.75
C MET A 213 3.19 -14.05 -8.76
N LEU A 214 4.37 -14.69 -8.67
CA LEU A 214 4.79 -15.82 -9.50
C LEU A 214 4.29 -17.19 -8.99
N LEU A 215 4.19 -17.39 -7.68
CA LEU A 215 3.57 -18.59 -7.10
C LEU A 215 2.07 -18.66 -7.43
N CYS A 216 1.37 -17.53 -7.45
CA CYS A 216 0.01 -17.43 -8.01
C CYS A 216 -0.03 -17.64 -9.54
N LEU A 217 1.08 -17.38 -10.27
CA LEU A 217 1.20 -17.70 -11.70
C LEU A 217 1.39 -19.21 -11.95
N SER A 218 1.90 -19.98 -11.00
CA SER A 218 2.26 -21.40 -11.19
C SER A 218 1.20 -22.41 -10.70
N ARG A 219 0.13 -21.96 -10.01
CA ARG A 219 -1.03 -22.79 -9.63
C ARG A 219 -2.19 -22.71 -10.65
N LYS A 220 -1.92 -22.26 -11.87
CA LYS A 220 -2.81 -22.40 -13.03
C LYS A 220 -2.22 -23.34 -14.05
#